data_AF-A0AAX1I9E5-F1
#
_entry.id   AF-A0AAX1I9E5-F1
#
_cell.length_a   1.000
_cell.length_b   1.000
_cell.length_c   1.000
_cell.angle_alpha   90.00
_cell.angle_beta   90.00
_cell.angle_gamma   90.00
#
_symmetry.space_group_name_H-M   'P 1'
#
loop_
_entity.id
_entity.type
_entity.pdbx_description
1 polymer ?
#
loop_
_entity_poly.entity_id
_entity_poly.type
_entity_poly.pdbx_seq_one_letter_code
_entity_poly.pdbx_strand_id
1 'polypeptide(L)'
;MFRAVANSPAALKSMWGSFGALGGGRLSPLLGEQIAVAIANRNACEYCLAAHTALGRKAGASSERMAAAQIGQSSDPATAAALDFALKVVEQRAQIADSDVQALRAAGFDDEQIVEIIAHVALNLFTNYVNVAFDVPVDFPKVALR
;
A
#
# COMPACT_ATOMS: atom_id res chain seq x y z
N MET A 1 -15.99 1.47 2.00
CA MET A 1 -15.16 2.71 1.85
C MET A 1 -15.77 3.80 0.96
N PHE A 2 -16.06 3.53 -0.33
CA PHE A 2 -16.44 4.58 -1.31
C PHE A 2 -17.61 5.48 -0.87
N ARG A 3 -18.64 4.91 -0.24
CA ARG A 3 -19.76 5.69 0.33
C ARG A 3 -19.30 6.72 1.36
N ALA A 4 -18.30 6.41 2.19
CA ALA A 4 -17.76 7.33 3.18
C ALA A 4 -17.02 8.50 2.50
N VAL A 5 -16.14 8.19 1.54
CA VAL A 5 -15.41 9.21 0.77
C VAL A 5 -16.35 10.10 -0.06
N ALA A 6 -17.46 9.54 -0.57
CA ALA A 6 -18.45 10.25 -1.36
C ALA A 6 -19.19 11.38 -0.62
N ASN A 7 -19.07 11.47 0.72
CA ASN A 7 -19.49 12.68 1.46
C ASN A 7 -18.75 13.94 0.98
N SER A 8 -17.58 13.80 0.34
CA SER A 8 -16.88 14.88 -0.36
C SER A 8 -16.62 14.49 -1.81
N PRO A 9 -17.34 15.08 -2.79
CA PRO A 9 -17.10 14.84 -4.21
C PRO A 9 -15.66 15.19 -4.64
N ALA A 10 -15.05 16.19 -4.02
CA ALA A 10 -13.66 16.56 -4.27
C ALA A 10 -12.68 15.47 -3.82
N ALA A 11 -12.88 14.92 -2.61
CA ALA A 11 -12.05 13.83 -2.10
C ALA A 11 -12.23 12.55 -2.93
N LEU A 12 -13.47 12.23 -3.32
CA LEU A 12 -13.76 11.09 -4.19
C LEU A 12 -13.08 11.24 -5.56
N LYS A 13 -13.18 12.42 -6.18
CA LYS A 13 -12.51 12.70 -7.46
C LYS A 13 -10.99 12.54 -7.35
N SER A 14 -10.39 13.04 -6.27
CA SER A 14 -8.95 12.89 -6.02
C SER A 14 -8.57 11.41 -5.89
N MET A 15 -9.24 10.66 -5.01
CA MET A 15 -8.97 9.24 -4.78
C MET A 15 -9.15 8.42 -6.07
N TRP A 16 -10.23 8.65 -6.82
CA TRP A 16 -10.51 7.94 -8.06
C TRP A 16 -9.47 8.24 -9.15
N GLY A 17 -9.06 9.51 -9.27
CA GLY A 17 -7.97 9.92 -10.14
C GLY A 17 -6.66 9.22 -9.79
N SER A 18 -6.32 9.15 -8.50
CA SER A 18 -5.12 8.43 -8.03
C SER A 18 -5.17 6.94 -8.33
N PHE A 19 -6.32 6.27 -8.15
CA PHE A 19 -6.45 4.85 -8.53
C PHE A 19 -6.21 4.63 -10.03
N GLY A 20 -6.79 5.48 -10.88
CA GLY A 20 -6.60 5.39 -12.33
C GLY A 20 -5.15 5.64 -12.76
N ALA A 21 -4.52 6.66 -12.18
CA ALA A 21 -3.15 7.02 -12.50
C ALA A 21 -2.15 5.94 -12.04
N LEU A 22 -2.22 5.54 -10.77
CA LEU A 22 -1.28 4.56 -10.20
C LEU A 22 -1.53 3.14 -10.72
N GLY A 23 -2.77 2.80 -11.09
CA GLY A 23 -3.08 1.52 -11.74
C GLY A 23 -2.49 1.37 -13.15
N GLY A 24 -2.09 2.47 -13.79
CA GLY A 24 -1.38 2.49 -15.07
C GLY A 24 0.09 2.88 -14.97
N GLY A 25 0.64 2.96 -13.74
CA GLY A 25 2.02 3.33 -13.48
C GLY A 25 3.03 2.23 -13.81
N ARG A 26 4.29 2.44 -13.41
CA ARG A 26 5.40 1.50 -13.63
C ARG A 26 5.48 0.40 -12.58
N LEU A 27 4.94 0.61 -11.39
CA LEU A 27 4.85 -0.46 -10.40
C LEU A 27 3.89 -1.55 -10.88
N SER A 28 4.30 -2.81 -10.75
CA SER A 28 3.39 -3.92 -11.05
C SER A 28 2.19 -3.92 -10.10
N PRO A 29 1.00 -4.36 -10.55
CA PRO A 29 -0.17 -4.48 -9.68
C PRO A 29 0.14 -5.31 -8.42
N LEU A 30 0.88 -6.41 -8.57
CA LEU A 30 1.28 -7.27 -7.46
C LEU A 30 2.09 -6.50 -6.40
N LEU A 31 3.11 -5.73 -6.81
CA LEU A 31 3.93 -4.96 -5.89
C LEU A 31 3.11 -3.88 -5.17
N GLY A 32 2.22 -3.19 -5.89
CA GLY A 32 1.33 -2.18 -5.31
C GLY A 32 0.44 -2.77 -4.20
N GLU A 33 -0.11 -3.97 -4.42
CA GLU A 33 -0.93 -4.66 -3.42
C GLU A 33 -0.11 -5.16 -2.21
N GLN A 34 1.13 -5.62 -2.43
CA GLN A 34 2.04 -6.00 -1.34
C GLN A 34 2.40 -4.82 -0.45
N ILE A 35 2.69 -3.65 -1.03
CA ILE A 35 2.89 -2.40 -0.29
C ILE A 35 1.62 -2.04 0.50
N ALA A 36 0.46 -2.14 -0.13
CA ALA A 36 -0.81 -1.79 0.48
C ALA A 36 -1.14 -2.64 1.72
N VAL A 37 -0.94 -3.96 1.68
CA VAL A 37 -1.18 -4.81 2.87
C VAL A 37 -0.20 -4.54 4.01
N ALA A 38 1.07 -4.21 3.71
CA ALA A 38 2.05 -3.85 4.72
C ALA A 38 1.63 -2.56 5.46
N ILE A 39 1.23 -1.54 4.70
CA ILE A 39 0.79 -0.25 5.24
C ILE A 39 -0.55 -0.39 5.98
N ALA A 40 -1.49 -1.19 5.44
CA ALA A 40 -2.76 -1.48 6.08
C ALA A 40 -2.59 -2.15 7.44
N ASN A 41 -1.70 -3.13 7.53
CA ASN A 41 -1.38 -3.80 8.78
C ASN A 41 -0.75 -2.82 9.78
N ARG A 42 0.26 -2.04 9.34
CA ARG A 42 0.93 -1.05 10.19
C ARG A 42 -0.03 0.03 10.73
N ASN A 43 -1.03 0.42 9.94
CA ASN A 43 -2.03 1.41 10.32
C ASN A 43 -3.29 0.81 10.97
N ALA A 44 -3.31 -0.50 11.24
CA ALA A 44 -4.48 -1.19 11.80
C ALA A 44 -5.79 -1.00 10.98
N CYS A 45 -5.69 -0.84 9.65
CA CYS A 45 -6.86 -0.77 8.78
C CYS A 45 -7.32 -2.18 8.34
N GLU A 46 -8.27 -2.79 9.06
CA GLU A 46 -8.81 -4.11 8.71
C GLU A 46 -9.50 -4.14 7.34
N TYR A 47 -10.25 -3.09 6.98
CA TYR A 47 -10.91 -2.96 5.68
C TYR A 47 -9.89 -3.03 4.54
N CYS A 48 -8.84 -2.21 4.65
CA CYS A 48 -7.80 -2.09 3.65
C CYS A 48 -6.98 -3.38 3.56
N LEU A 49 -6.65 -3.98 4.72
CA LEU A 49 -5.93 -5.25 4.76
C LEU A 49 -6.71 -6.36 4.05
N ALA A 50 -8.01 -6.48 4.32
CA ALA A 50 -8.87 -7.46 3.68
C ALA A 50 -9.01 -7.21 2.16
N ALA A 51 -9.26 -5.96 1.76
CA ALA A 51 -9.39 -5.57 0.36
C ALA A 51 -8.12 -5.86 -0.45
N HIS A 52 -6.98 -5.36 0.03
CA HIS A 52 -5.69 -5.50 -0.66
C HIS A 52 -5.15 -6.95 -0.61
N THR A 53 -5.52 -7.75 0.41
CA THR A 53 -5.24 -9.20 0.37
C THR A 53 -5.99 -9.89 -0.76
N ALA A 54 -7.28 -9.55 -0.97
CA ALA A 54 -8.07 -10.11 -2.05
C ALA A 54 -7.56 -9.66 -3.43
N LEU A 55 -7.21 -8.38 -3.58
CA LEU A 55 -6.66 -7.83 -4.81
C LEU A 55 -5.26 -8.39 -5.13
N GLY A 56 -4.38 -8.54 -4.13
CA GLY A 56 -3.08 -9.16 -4.30
C GLY A 56 -3.16 -10.61 -4.78
N ARG A 57 -4.11 -11.39 -4.24
CA ARG A 57 -4.42 -12.74 -4.76
C ARG A 57 -4.90 -12.71 -6.21
N LYS A 58 -5.77 -11.76 -6.57
CA LYS A 58 -6.21 -11.56 -7.96
C LYS A 58 -5.04 -11.15 -8.89
N ALA A 59 -4.04 -10.44 -8.36
CA ALA A 59 -2.81 -10.10 -9.05
C ALA A 59 -1.77 -11.25 -9.11
N GLY A 60 -2.12 -12.46 -8.64
CA GLY A 60 -1.28 -13.65 -8.74
C GLY A 60 -0.46 -13.99 -7.50
N ALA A 61 -0.67 -13.30 -6.36
CA ALA A 61 -0.02 -13.66 -5.11
C ALA A 61 -0.61 -14.94 -4.50
N SER A 62 0.26 -15.77 -3.92
CA SER A 62 -0.21 -16.82 -3.00
C SER A 62 -0.62 -16.20 -1.65
N SER A 63 -1.33 -16.99 -0.84
CA SER A 63 -1.71 -16.59 0.53
C SER A 63 -0.47 -16.29 1.38
N GLU A 64 0.56 -17.12 1.23
CA GLU A 64 1.82 -17.04 1.97
C GLU A 64 2.59 -15.78 1.57
N ARG A 65 2.60 -15.44 0.27
CA ARG A 65 3.21 -14.20 -0.21
C ARG A 65 2.52 -12.95 0.35
N MET A 66 1.19 -12.92 0.38
CA MET A 66 0.45 -11.79 0.98
C MET A 66 0.64 -11.73 2.49
N ALA A 67 0.68 -12.88 3.16
CA ALA A 67 0.92 -12.98 4.60
C ALA A 67 2.33 -12.53 5.00
N ALA A 68 3.34 -12.77 4.16
CA ALA A 68 4.69 -12.24 4.34
C ALA A 68 4.72 -10.72 4.10
N ALA A 69 4.11 -10.24 3.02
CA ALA A 69 4.05 -8.81 2.71
C ALA A 69 3.33 -8.01 3.81
N GLN A 70 2.27 -8.58 4.41
CA GLN A 70 1.55 -7.99 5.54
C GLN A 70 2.48 -7.57 6.70
N ILE A 71 3.54 -8.34 6.96
CA ILE A 71 4.54 -8.06 8.00
C ILE A 71 5.84 -7.45 7.44
N GLY A 72 5.80 -6.92 6.22
CA GLY A 72 6.94 -6.25 5.59
C GLY A 72 8.01 -7.19 5.02
N GLN A 73 7.68 -8.45 4.75
CA GLN A 73 8.65 -9.45 4.29
C GLN A 73 8.37 -9.93 2.86
N SER A 74 9.44 -10.24 2.12
CA SER A 74 9.38 -10.90 0.81
C SER A 74 10.64 -11.73 0.59
N SER A 75 10.50 -12.85 -0.14
CA SER A 75 11.65 -13.62 -0.64
C SER A 75 12.30 -13.00 -1.88
N ASP A 76 11.60 -12.09 -2.57
CA ASP A 76 12.12 -11.30 -3.67
C ASP A 76 12.85 -10.05 -3.11
N PRO A 77 14.16 -9.89 -3.36
CA PRO A 77 14.95 -8.79 -2.78
C PRO A 77 14.44 -7.39 -3.16
N ALA A 78 13.98 -7.20 -4.40
CA ALA A 78 13.46 -5.91 -4.84
C ALA A 78 12.17 -5.55 -4.11
N THR A 79 11.23 -6.49 -4.03
CA THR A 79 10.00 -6.33 -3.25
C THR A 79 10.31 -6.10 -1.76
N ALA A 80 11.27 -6.82 -1.18
CA ALA A 80 11.66 -6.63 0.22
C ALA A 80 12.17 -5.20 0.49
N ALA A 81 13.00 -4.65 -0.41
CA ALA A 81 13.47 -3.27 -0.32
C ALA A 81 12.31 -2.25 -0.44
N ALA A 82 11.35 -2.48 -1.34
CA ALA A 82 10.16 -1.64 -1.49
C ALA A 82 9.27 -1.65 -0.24
N LEU A 83 9.07 -2.81 0.39
CA LEU A 83 8.30 -2.94 1.62
C LEU A 83 8.98 -2.24 2.81
N ASP A 84 10.29 -2.45 2.99
CA ASP A 84 11.07 -1.78 4.04
C ASP A 84 11.02 -0.26 3.88
N PHE A 85 11.24 0.24 2.66
CA PHE A 85 11.16 1.67 2.37
C PHE A 85 9.76 2.24 2.65
N ALA A 86 8.70 1.59 2.14
CA ALA A 86 7.34 2.07 2.35
C ALA A 86 6.95 2.11 3.83
N LEU A 87 7.33 1.09 4.61
CA LEU A 87 7.10 1.04 6.05
C LEU A 87 7.88 2.14 6.78
N LYS A 88 9.16 2.35 6.47
CA LYS A 88 9.95 3.47 7.02
C LYS A 88 9.33 4.83 6.73
N VAL A 89 8.87 5.06 5.49
CA VAL A 89 8.19 6.31 5.11
C VAL A 89 6.95 6.55 5.97
N VAL A 90 6.14 5.50 6.22
CA VAL A 90 4.95 5.60 7.08
C VAL A 90 5.33 5.86 8.53
N GLU A 91 6.23 5.07 9.09
CA GLU A 91 6.60 5.12 10.52
C GLU A 91 7.33 6.40 10.90
N GLN A 92 8.21 6.86 10.01
CA GLN A 92 9.09 8.00 10.27
C GLN A 92 8.58 9.28 9.61
N ARG A 93 7.38 9.28 9.02
CA ARG A 93 6.80 10.43 8.30
C ARG A 93 7.76 10.99 7.25
N ALA A 94 8.36 10.08 6.48
CA ALA A 94 9.37 10.35 5.46
C ALA A 94 10.67 11.03 5.98
N GLN A 95 10.92 11.10 7.30
CA GLN A 95 12.20 11.54 7.87
C GLN A 95 13.24 10.40 7.78
N ILE A 96 13.49 9.94 6.56
CA ILE A 96 14.39 8.83 6.23
C ILE A 96 15.77 9.36 5.82
N ALA A 97 16.77 8.48 5.79
CA ALA A 97 18.11 8.83 5.35
C ALA A 97 18.27 8.68 3.83
N ASP A 98 19.24 9.38 3.24
CA ASP A 98 19.58 9.23 1.81
C ASP A 98 19.91 7.76 1.46
N SER A 99 20.48 7.01 2.41
CA SER A 99 20.78 5.59 2.26
C SER A 99 19.55 4.72 2.01
N ASP A 100 18.36 5.12 2.50
CA ASP A 100 17.11 4.37 2.26
C ASP A 100 16.69 4.48 0.79
N VAL A 101 16.83 5.66 0.19
CA VAL A 101 16.59 5.86 -1.25
C VAL A 101 17.65 5.15 -2.08
N GLN A 102 18.93 5.18 -1.67
CA GLN A 102 19.99 4.46 -2.37
C GLN A 102 19.80 2.93 -2.31
N ALA A 103 19.25 2.40 -1.22
CA ALA A 103 18.93 0.98 -1.11
C ALA A 103 17.86 0.56 -2.14
N LEU A 104 16.84 1.40 -2.40
CA LEU A 104 15.88 1.14 -3.49
C LEU A 104 16.52 1.16 -4.86
N ARG A 105 17.40 2.13 -5.13
CA ARG A 105 18.13 2.19 -6.41
C ARG A 105 19.01 0.96 -6.61
N ALA A 106 19.71 0.53 -5.57
CA ALA A 106 20.51 -0.70 -5.59
C ALA A 106 19.65 -1.95 -5.81
N ALA A 107 18.39 -1.93 -5.40
CA ALA A 107 17.40 -2.98 -5.63
C ALA A 107 16.75 -2.92 -7.03
N GLY A 108 17.14 -1.96 -7.88
CA GLY A 108 16.72 -1.86 -9.28
C GLY A 108 15.56 -0.90 -9.55
N PHE A 109 15.13 -0.10 -8.56
CA PHE A 109 14.12 0.93 -8.78
C PHE A 109 14.75 2.23 -9.33
N ASP A 110 14.15 2.77 -10.38
CA ASP A 110 14.49 4.12 -10.85
C ASP A 110 13.77 5.21 -10.05
N ASP A 111 14.15 6.47 -10.25
CA ASP A 111 13.57 7.60 -9.51
C ASP A 111 12.05 7.77 -9.76
N GLU A 112 11.56 7.36 -10.94
CA GLU A 112 10.13 7.39 -11.26
C GLU A 112 9.36 6.39 -10.38
N GLN A 113 9.85 5.16 -10.28
CA GLN A 113 9.25 4.13 -9.44
C GLN A 113 9.35 4.47 -7.94
N ILE A 114 10.43 5.11 -7.49
CA ILE A 114 10.58 5.54 -6.10
C ILE A 114 9.51 6.59 -5.75
N VAL A 115 9.27 7.56 -6.64
CA VAL A 115 8.19 8.54 -6.48
C VAL A 115 6.81 7.86 -6.51
N GLU A 116 6.60 6.87 -7.39
CA GLU A 116 5.36 6.08 -7.41
C GLU A 116 5.14 5.32 -6.09
N ILE A 117 6.17 4.73 -5.47
CA ILE A 117 6.06 4.08 -4.16
C ILE A 117 5.56 5.09 -3.11
N ILE A 118 6.09 6.30 -3.09
CA ILE A 118 5.63 7.37 -2.18
C ILE A 118 4.18 7.77 -2.48
N ALA A 119 3.79 7.83 -3.75
CA ALA A 119 2.40 8.11 -4.15
C ALA A 119 1.44 6.99 -3.68
N HIS A 120 1.84 5.72 -3.80
CA HIS A 120 1.11 4.58 -3.25
C HIS A 120 1.01 4.67 -1.72
N VAL A 121 2.08 5.07 -1.01
CA VAL A 121 2.04 5.31 0.43
C VAL A 121 1.01 6.38 0.77
N ALA A 122 1.04 7.53 0.11
CA ALA A 122 0.09 8.63 0.34
C ALA A 122 -1.37 8.21 0.10
N LEU A 123 -1.63 7.47 -0.98
CA LEU A 123 -2.97 6.95 -1.29
C LEU A 123 -3.45 5.96 -0.21
N ASN A 124 -2.58 5.05 0.24
CA ASN A 124 -2.90 4.11 1.31
C ASN A 124 -3.12 4.82 2.65
N LEU A 125 -2.33 5.85 2.99
CA LEU A 125 -2.57 6.63 4.21
C LEU A 125 -3.97 7.27 4.16
N PHE A 126 -4.34 7.87 3.03
CA PHE A 126 -5.68 8.45 2.86
C PHE A 126 -6.79 7.41 3.05
N THR A 127 -6.73 6.28 2.34
CA THR A 127 -7.79 5.26 2.41
C THR A 127 -7.83 4.57 3.78
N ASN A 128 -6.67 4.28 4.38
CA ASN A 128 -6.57 3.71 5.72
C ASN A 128 -7.20 4.64 6.75
N TYR A 129 -6.84 5.92 6.75
CA TYR A 129 -7.33 6.86 7.73
C TYR A 129 -8.82 7.12 7.58
N VAL A 130 -9.35 7.18 6.35
CA VAL A 130 -10.80 7.24 6.13
C VAL A 130 -11.49 6.01 6.72
N ASN A 131 -11.01 4.81 6.40
CA ASN A 131 -11.66 3.57 6.86
C ASN A 131 -11.60 3.41 8.38
N VAL A 132 -10.45 3.73 9.00
CA VAL A 132 -10.28 3.67 10.46
C VAL A 132 -11.10 4.76 11.16
N ALA A 133 -11.02 6.01 10.71
CA ALA A 133 -11.70 7.13 11.38
C ALA A 133 -13.23 7.02 11.32
N PHE A 134 -13.77 6.41 10.26
CA PHE A 134 -15.21 6.22 10.10
C PHE A 134 -15.68 4.80 10.44
N ASP A 135 -14.82 3.94 11.00
CA ASP A 135 -15.12 2.54 11.34
C ASP A 135 -15.88 1.83 10.20
N VAL A 136 -15.32 1.91 9.01
CA VAL A 136 -15.98 1.42 7.80
C VAL A 136 -16.10 -0.10 7.88
N PRO A 137 -17.32 -0.68 7.81
CA PRO A 137 -17.51 -2.11 7.95
C PRO A 137 -16.83 -2.88 6.81
N VAL A 138 -16.13 -3.95 7.18
CA VAL A 138 -15.42 -4.82 6.24
C VAL A 138 -16.42 -5.63 5.40
N ASP A 139 -16.42 -5.40 4.10
CA ASP A 139 -17.23 -6.10 3.08
C ASP A 139 -16.43 -7.15 2.29
N PHE A 140 -15.18 -7.41 2.71
CA PHE A 140 -14.28 -8.44 2.19
C PHE A 140 -14.12 -9.62 3.18
N PRO A 141 -13.63 -10.79 2.75
CA PRO A 141 -13.20 -11.84 3.68
C PRO A 141 -12.17 -11.30 4.68
N LYS A 142 -12.46 -11.44 5.98
CA LYS A 142 -11.62 -10.88 7.04
C LYS A 142 -10.21 -11.49 7.05
N VAL A 143 -9.23 -10.65 7.34
CA VAL A 143 -7.83 -11.01 7.57
C VAL A 143 -7.42 -10.42 8.91
N ALA A 144 -6.83 -11.21 9.79
CA ALA A 144 -6.38 -10.72 11.09
C ALA A 144 -5.13 -9.84 10.95
N LEU A 145 -5.10 -8.74 11.71
CA LEU A 145 -3.90 -7.93 11.92
C LEU A 145 -2.78 -8.78 12.55
N ARG A 146 -1.52 -8.40 12.31
CA ARG A 146 -0.32 -9.10 12.78
C ARG A 146 0.71 -8.15 13.36
#